data_AF-A0A7V4TXN0-F1
#
_entry.id   AF-A0A7V4TXN0-F1
#
_cell.length_a   1.000
_cell.length_b   1.000
_cell.length_c   1.000
_cell.angle_alpha   90.00
_cell.angle_beta   90.00
_cell.angle_gamma   90.00
#
_symmetry.space_group_name_H-M   'P 1'
#
loop_
_entity.id
_entity.type
_entity.pdbx_description
1 polymer ?
#
loop_
_entity_poly.entity_id
_entity_poly.type
_entity_poly.pdbx_seq_one_letter_code
_entity_poly.pdbx_strand_id
1 'polypeptide(L)'
;MSKSEGKGSILLKLIIVILVIGLILVIKIPGDIWEQEEQELLQARSNLTSIYESERFYFGIHQKFTTDPAELISTIRQDSTLLNKQKIVNNTRKLSFLIKDFLNIPYIEALRKIDENMKNIVEDLTTNRRNFKRIEDIFNEAEDLRMEVNALIASSEYPNYTFVSLYTDSMEILYRDLSDFTLQVAASRAKWLADTIYSAIDNVNISGLNDSWSPLSKRLEVFTKKVNRSELVNVTSVGDRIKDFRKRVDESFRKIKAMNFENELQKVQNSRMKLDEIYNQFLQDFIITTHYAQYRLSESDSLVLHLTEDNFYSPINGEMYIITIVDDSTGIRIESPVLLKELKEKAQTVAQKINSLNLLPKYKAYLDTLESIRQKGENIRKRLKRNTDIFIKYKEMEEVINRFDNIGVVTSYNDLTKFVDLANNSSSYGEIKSSIESGLNAVRIYKQAYEENIFGKLDTLHKEIINEMESFNELLSTVRRLPKDVRNFESDIQTLQALRQEISAINSPQLIEGLKALEADFVDLFFFASEGTTQTVYGVFSKKIINPGYIEKGVKSWEEEK
;
A
#
# COMPACT_ATOMS: atom_id res chain seq x y z
N MET A 1 16.41 24.61 -71.68
CA MET A 1 16.48 25.68 -70.66
C MET A 1 15.14 25.76 -69.95
N SER A 2 15.07 25.38 -68.67
CA SER A 2 14.13 25.92 -67.68
C SER A 2 14.46 25.35 -66.28
N LYS A 3 15.55 25.83 -65.69
CA LYS A 3 15.74 25.74 -64.23
C LYS A 3 14.85 26.82 -63.60
N SER A 4 13.56 26.54 -63.40
CA SER A 4 12.74 27.32 -62.49
C SER A 4 12.96 26.74 -61.08
N GLU A 5 13.92 27.30 -60.34
CA GLU A 5 13.94 27.17 -58.88
C GLU A 5 12.68 27.82 -58.35
N GLY A 6 11.63 27.01 -58.17
CA GLY A 6 10.43 27.42 -57.47
C GLY A 6 10.85 27.82 -56.05
N LYS A 7 10.76 29.11 -55.74
CA LYS A 7 10.85 29.62 -54.37
C LYS A 7 9.76 28.94 -53.56
N GLY A 8 10.07 27.79 -52.96
CA GLY A 8 9.16 27.04 -52.10
C GLY A 8 8.63 28.00 -51.04
N SER A 9 7.32 28.20 -51.06
CA SER A 9 6.62 29.22 -50.27
C SER A 9 7.04 29.11 -48.80
N ILE A 10 7.75 30.13 -48.31
CA ILE A 10 8.20 30.24 -46.91
C ILE A 10 7.00 30.10 -45.96
N LEU A 11 5.83 30.58 -46.38
CA LEU A 11 4.56 30.46 -45.68
C LEU A 11 4.18 29.00 -45.42
N LEU A 12 4.36 28.12 -46.42
CA LEU A 12 3.99 26.71 -46.33
C LEU A 12 4.94 25.95 -45.39
N LYS A 13 6.23 26.28 -45.42
CA LYS A 13 7.20 25.75 -44.43
C LYS A 13 6.85 26.17 -43.01
N LEU A 14 6.45 27.42 -42.81
CA LEU A 14 6.06 27.96 -41.52
C LEU A 14 4.79 27.29 -40.97
N ILE A 15 3.79 27.06 -41.83
CA ILE A 15 2.57 26.31 -41.48
C ILE A 15 2.89 24.87 -41.08
N ILE A 16 3.75 24.17 -41.84
CA ILE A 16 4.15 22.80 -41.48
C ILE A 16 4.84 22.77 -40.11
N VAL A 17 5.75 23.71 -39.82
CA VAL A 17 6.39 23.78 -38.49
C VAL A 17 5.37 24.00 -37.39
N ILE A 18 4.41 24.91 -37.56
CA ILE A 18 3.34 25.14 -36.59
C ILE A 18 2.50 23.87 -36.38
N LEU A 19 2.13 23.15 -37.46
CA LEU A 19 1.37 21.91 -37.35
C LEU A 19 2.15 20.80 -36.64
N VAL A 20 3.46 20.67 -36.91
CA VAL A 20 4.33 19.72 -36.21
C VAL A 20 4.42 20.06 -34.72
N ILE A 21 4.61 21.34 -34.37
CA ILE A 21 4.61 21.78 -32.96
C ILE A 21 3.26 21.48 -32.30
N GLY A 22 2.15 21.77 -32.98
CA GLY A 22 0.80 21.46 -32.49
C GLY A 22 0.61 19.96 -32.24
N LEU A 23 1.07 19.11 -33.17
CA LEU A 23 1.00 17.66 -33.03
C LEU A 23 1.85 17.14 -31.87
N ILE A 24 3.05 17.70 -31.66
CA ILE A 24 3.89 17.37 -30.50
C ILE A 24 3.18 17.74 -29.19
N LEU A 25 2.58 18.93 -29.12
CA LEU A 25 1.86 19.38 -27.91
C LEU A 25 0.64 18.52 -27.61
N VAL A 26 -0.13 18.12 -28.63
CA VAL A 26 -1.32 17.25 -28.48
C VAL A 26 -0.96 15.87 -27.94
N ILE A 27 0.24 15.36 -28.23
CA ILE A 27 0.70 14.07 -27.71
C ILE A 27 1.32 14.24 -26.32
N LYS A 28 2.14 15.27 -26.12
CA LYS A 28 2.92 15.43 -24.89
C LYS A 28 2.08 15.87 -23.70
N ILE A 29 1.18 16.84 -23.89
CA ILE A 29 0.41 17.44 -22.79
C ILE A 29 -0.48 16.40 -22.07
N PRO A 30 -1.24 15.51 -22.75
CA PRO A 30 -1.98 14.45 -22.07
C PRO A 30 -1.09 13.50 -21.25
N GLY A 31 0.09 13.16 -21.78
CA GLY A 31 1.06 12.31 -21.07
C GLY A 31 1.52 12.96 -19.77
N ASP A 32 1.90 14.24 -19.83
CA ASP A 32 2.33 15.01 -18.66
C ASP A 32 1.16 15.16 -17.64
N ILE A 33 -0.08 15.30 -18.11
CA ILE A 33 -1.27 15.38 -17.24
C ILE A 33 -1.52 14.05 -16.52
N TRP A 34 -1.49 12.91 -17.22
CA TRP A 34 -1.71 11.60 -16.61
C TRP A 34 -0.62 11.24 -15.61
N GLU A 35 0.64 11.55 -15.90
CA GLU A 35 1.74 11.36 -14.97
C GLU A 35 1.55 12.23 -13.71
N GLN A 36 1.12 13.49 -13.88
CA GLN A 36 0.81 14.36 -12.75
C GLN A 36 -0.37 13.86 -11.91
N GLU A 37 -1.45 13.36 -12.53
CA GLU A 37 -2.58 12.75 -11.82
C GLU A 37 -2.16 11.55 -10.98
N GLU A 38 -1.34 10.66 -11.56
CA GLU A 38 -0.84 9.49 -10.86
C GLU A 38 0.08 9.89 -9.69
N GLN A 39 0.99 10.83 -9.91
CA GLN A 39 1.89 11.33 -8.86
C GLN A 39 1.13 12.00 -7.71
N GLU A 40 0.16 12.87 -8.01
CA GLU A 40 -0.66 13.53 -6.98
C GLU A 40 -1.48 12.51 -6.19
N LEU A 41 -2.07 11.51 -6.86
CA LEU A 41 -2.84 10.46 -6.19
C LEU A 41 -1.96 9.58 -5.30
N LEU A 42 -0.79 9.16 -5.79
CA LEU A 42 0.18 8.39 -5.03
C LEU A 42 0.69 9.17 -3.82
N GLN A 43 1.03 10.45 -4.01
CA GLN A 43 1.44 11.32 -2.92
C GLN A 43 0.33 11.53 -1.91
N ALA A 44 -0.91 11.72 -2.36
CA ALA A 44 -2.06 11.85 -1.46
C ALA A 44 -2.29 10.60 -0.61
N ARG A 45 -2.20 9.40 -1.20
CA ARG A 45 -2.32 8.13 -0.47
C ARG A 45 -1.13 7.88 0.46
N SER A 46 0.06 8.29 0.07
CA SER A 46 1.26 8.27 0.91
C SER A 46 1.11 9.20 2.11
N ASN A 47 0.58 10.41 1.92
CA ASN A 47 0.26 11.36 2.99
C ASN A 47 -0.75 10.78 3.97
N LEU A 48 -1.87 10.23 3.49
CA LEU A 48 -2.88 9.54 4.33
C LEU A 48 -2.25 8.43 5.18
N THR A 49 -1.41 7.59 4.56
CA THR A 49 -0.72 6.49 5.26
C THR A 49 0.27 7.01 6.28
N SER A 50 1.01 8.07 5.96
CA SER A 50 2.00 8.68 6.86
C SER A 50 1.33 9.28 8.09
N ILE A 51 0.24 10.02 7.92
CA ILE A 51 -0.54 10.57 9.03
C ILE A 51 -1.09 9.43 9.90
N TYR A 52 -1.68 8.40 9.28
CA TYR A 52 -2.27 7.28 10.02
C TYR A 52 -1.23 6.51 10.84
N GLU A 53 -0.07 6.17 10.27
CA GLU A 53 0.99 5.48 11.01
C GLU A 53 1.60 6.36 12.11
N SER A 54 1.65 7.68 11.87
CA SER A 54 2.09 8.66 12.87
C SER A 54 1.11 8.73 14.05
N GLU A 55 -0.18 8.75 13.79
CA GLU A 55 -1.22 8.70 14.83
C GLU A 55 -1.18 7.39 15.62
N ARG A 56 -0.93 6.25 14.96
CA ARG A 56 -0.71 4.98 15.66
C ARG A 56 0.53 5.00 16.55
N PHE A 57 1.62 5.61 16.08
CA PHE A 57 2.82 5.81 16.87
C PHE A 57 2.53 6.69 18.11
N TYR A 58 1.84 7.81 17.92
CA TYR A 58 1.41 8.71 19.00
C TYR A 58 0.49 7.99 20.01
N PHE A 59 -0.48 7.21 19.53
CA PHE A 59 -1.34 6.39 20.39
C PHE A 59 -0.53 5.39 21.23
N GLY A 60 0.53 4.80 20.66
CA GLY A 60 1.43 3.92 21.41
C GLY A 60 2.04 4.58 22.65
N ILE A 61 2.32 5.89 22.59
CA ILE A 61 2.93 6.67 23.66
C ILE A 61 1.86 7.21 24.63
N HIS A 62 0.78 7.80 24.10
CA HIS A 62 -0.18 8.56 24.89
C HIS A 62 -1.48 7.82 25.21
N GLN A 63 -1.71 6.64 24.61
CA GLN A 63 -2.94 5.84 24.72
C GLN A 63 -4.21 6.60 24.29
N LYS A 64 -4.04 7.61 23.43
CA LYS A 64 -5.10 8.40 22.79
C LYS A 64 -4.58 8.94 21.45
N PHE A 65 -5.49 9.28 20.55
CA PHE A 65 -5.16 9.98 19.31
C PHE A 65 -5.17 11.51 19.50
N THR A 66 -4.57 12.24 18.57
CA THR A 66 -4.67 13.70 18.49
C THR A 66 -5.26 14.13 17.15
N THR A 67 -5.78 15.36 17.11
CA THR A 67 -6.18 16.02 15.86
C THR A 67 -5.30 17.24 15.57
N ASP A 68 -4.28 17.50 16.39
CA ASP A 68 -3.34 18.60 16.24
C ASP A 68 -2.06 18.11 15.53
N PRO A 69 -1.83 18.50 14.26
CA PRO A 69 -0.61 18.16 13.53
C PRO A 69 0.68 18.60 14.22
N ALA A 70 0.66 19.76 14.90
CA ALA A 70 1.84 20.30 15.54
C ALA A 70 2.24 19.45 16.76
N GLU A 71 1.25 19.01 17.54
CA GLU A 71 1.46 18.08 18.66
C GLU A 71 2.05 16.76 18.15
N LEU A 72 1.47 16.18 17.10
CA LEU A 72 1.93 14.93 16.50
C LEU A 72 3.38 15.02 16.01
N ILE A 73 3.70 16.04 15.21
CA ILE A 73 5.06 16.27 14.69
C ILE A 73 6.05 16.51 15.84
N SER A 74 5.66 17.29 16.85
CA SER A 74 6.54 17.58 17.99
C SER A 74 6.89 16.33 18.79
N THR A 75 5.91 15.43 18.98
CA THR A 75 6.09 14.16 19.68
C THR A 75 7.07 13.26 18.93
N ILE A 76 6.91 13.14 17.60
CA ILE A 76 7.81 12.35 16.75
C ILE A 76 9.25 12.89 16.79
N ARG A 77 9.41 14.22 16.72
CA ARG A 77 10.74 14.87 16.74
C ARG A 77 11.45 14.75 18.09
N GLN A 78 10.69 14.64 19.17
CA GLN A 78 11.23 14.47 20.52
C GLN A 78 11.51 13.00 20.86
N ASP A 79 10.96 12.05 20.11
CA ASP A 79 11.18 10.64 20.37
C ASP A 79 12.62 10.21 20.03
N SER A 80 13.36 9.91 21.09
CA SER A 80 14.73 9.41 20.96
C SER A 80 14.80 8.03 20.33
N THR A 81 13.77 7.19 20.43
CA THR A 81 13.85 5.80 19.95
C THR A 81 13.88 5.72 18.42
N LEU A 82 13.01 6.46 17.75
CA LEU A 82 12.95 6.55 16.29
C LEU A 82 14.20 7.22 15.72
N LEU A 83 14.66 8.31 16.35
CA LEU A 83 15.91 8.97 15.98
C LEU A 83 17.12 8.04 16.13
N ASN A 84 17.14 7.20 17.17
CA ASN A 84 18.20 6.21 17.37
C ASN A 84 18.18 5.14 16.27
N LYS A 85 17.01 4.64 15.86
CA LYS A 85 16.89 3.71 14.72
C LYS A 85 17.42 4.35 13.42
N GLN A 86 17.09 5.62 13.16
CA GLN A 86 17.63 6.32 11.99
C GLN A 86 19.16 6.45 12.05
N LYS A 87 19.72 6.77 13.23
CA LYS A 87 21.17 6.81 13.42
C LYS A 87 21.82 5.46 13.17
N ILE A 88 21.22 4.35 13.62
CA ILE A 88 21.69 2.99 13.32
C ILE A 88 21.74 2.79 11.79
N VAL A 89 20.67 3.12 11.07
CA VAL A 89 20.62 2.98 9.61
C VAL A 89 21.68 3.81 8.91
N ASN A 90 21.85 5.07 9.31
CA ASN A 90 22.88 5.96 8.76
C ASN A 90 24.30 5.41 9.02
N ASN A 91 24.56 4.92 10.23
CA ASN A 91 25.84 4.33 10.60
C ASN A 91 26.11 3.02 9.84
N THR A 92 25.10 2.17 9.66
CA THR A 92 25.19 0.94 8.85
C THR A 92 25.55 1.27 7.40
N ARG A 93 24.87 2.25 6.79
CA ARG A 93 25.17 2.69 5.42
C ARG A 93 26.57 3.26 5.29
N LYS A 94 27.00 4.07 6.26
CA LYS A 94 28.37 4.63 6.29
C LYS A 94 29.43 3.53 6.37
N LEU A 95 29.27 2.56 7.27
CA LEU A 95 30.19 1.43 7.39
C LEU A 95 30.19 0.55 6.12
N SER A 96 29.00 0.21 5.62
CA SER A 96 28.82 -0.57 4.38
C SER A 96 29.52 0.10 3.18
N PHE A 97 29.37 1.42 3.04
CA PHE A 97 30.05 2.20 2.02
C PHE A 97 31.57 2.13 2.16
N LEU A 98 32.12 2.31 3.37
CA LEU A 98 33.57 2.23 3.59
C LEU A 98 34.14 0.85 3.31
N ILE A 99 33.44 -0.22 3.69
CA ILE A 99 33.84 -1.60 3.37
C ILE A 99 33.84 -1.83 1.86
N LYS A 100 32.77 -1.39 1.18
CA LYS A 100 32.65 -1.48 -0.28
C LYS A 100 33.74 -0.68 -0.99
N ASP A 101 34.03 0.53 -0.53
CA ASP A 101 35.10 1.38 -1.05
C ASP A 101 36.47 0.69 -0.91
N PHE A 102 36.73 0.04 0.23
CA PHE A 102 37.95 -0.75 0.44
C PHE A 102 38.06 -1.93 -0.54
N LEU A 103 36.98 -2.71 -0.69
CA LEU A 103 36.94 -3.87 -1.60
C LEU A 103 37.05 -3.48 -3.08
N ASN A 104 36.62 -2.27 -3.44
CA ASN A 104 36.66 -1.75 -4.81
C ASN A 104 37.96 -1.02 -5.15
N ILE A 105 38.96 -1.00 -4.25
CA ILE A 105 40.28 -0.49 -4.61
C ILE A 105 40.82 -1.36 -5.76
N PRO A 106 41.24 -0.78 -6.90
CA PRO A 106 41.56 -1.54 -8.12
C PRO A 106 42.53 -2.71 -7.91
N TYR A 107 43.55 -2.52 -7.07
CA TYR A 107 44.49 -3.59 -6.75
C TYR A 107 43.85 -4.73 -5.94
N ILE A 108 43.09 -4.41 -4.88
CA ILE A 108 42.34 -5.40 -4.07
C ILE A 108 41.32 -6.15 -4.94
N GLU A 109 40.54 -5.41 -5.74
CA GLU A 109 39.54 -5.99 -6.63
C GLU A 109 40.18 -6.95 -7.64
N ALA A 110 41.35 -6.61 -8.16
CA ALA A 110 42.08 -7.48 -9.08
C ALA A 110 42.59 -8.76 -8.41
N LEU A 111 43.14 -8.68 -7.18
CA LEU A 111 43.54 -9.87 -6.41
C LEU A 111 42.35 -10.79 -6.13
N ARG A 112 41.25 -10.20 -5.66
CA ARG A 112 40.00 -10.92 -5.40
C ARG A 112 39.49 -11.62 -6.66
N LYS A 113 39.52 -10.94 -7.81
CA LYS A 113 39.12 -11.54 -9.10
C LYS A 113 40.03 -12.66 -9.54
N ILE A 114 41.33 -12.59 -9.30
CA ILE A 114 42.25 -13.71 -9.59
C ILE A 114 41.80 -14.93 -8.78
N ASP A 115 41.62 -14.76 -7.47
CA ASP A 115 41.24 -15.84 -6.56
C ASP A 115 39.87 -16.44 -6.87
N GLU A 116 38.85 -15.60 -6.99
CA GLU A 116 37.47 -15.99 -7.31
C GLU A 116 37.40 -16.78 -8.62
N ASN A 117 38.07 -16.30 -9.68
CA ASN A 117 38.01 -16.98 -10.97
C ASN A 117 38.85 -18.27 -11.00
N MET A 118 39.96 -18.35 -10.26
CA MET A 118 40.68 -19.61 -10.09
C MET A 118 39.85 -20.65 -9.33
N LYS A 119 39.16 -20.25 -8.25
CA LYS A 119 38.22 -21.11 -7.51
C LYS A 119 37.06 -21.58 -8.40
N ASN A 120 36.47 -20.67 -9.18
CA ASN A 120 35.39 -21.01 -10.11
C ASN A 120 35.84 -22.02 -11.18
N ILE A 121 37.08 -21.94 -11.66
CA ILE A 121 37.64 -22.95 -12.58
C ILE A 121 37.72 -24.32 -11.88
N VAL A 122 38.24 -24.38 -10.66
CA VAL A 122 38.33 -25.64 -9.88
C VAL A 122 36.94 -26.22 -9.63
N GLU A 123 35.97 -25.39 -9.27
CA GLU A 123 34.57 -25.80 -9.06
C GLU A 123 33.95 -26.35 -10.36
N ASP A 124 34.10 -25.64 -11.48
CA ASP A 124 33.55 -26.08 -12.76
C ASP A 124 34.16 -27.40 -13.24
N LEU A 125 35.47 -27.58 -13.04
CA LEU A 125 36.16 -28.85 -13.33
C LEU A 125 35.64 -29.98 -12.43
N THR A 126 35.35 -29.69 -11.16
CA THR A 126 34.84 -30.66 -10.18
C THR A 126 33.39 -31.08 -10.48
N THR A 127 32.51 -30.10 -10.68
CA THR A 127 31.07 -30.34 -10.88
C THR A 127 30.78 -31.04 -12.21
N ASN A 128 31.60 -30.80 -13.24
CA ASN A 128 31.44 -31.43 -14.57
C ASN A 128 32.21 -32.75 -14.73
N ARG A 129 32.85 -33.26 -13.66
CA ARG A 129 33.64 -34.50 -13.66
C ARG A 129 32.93 -35.69 -14.30
N ARG A 130 31.63 -35.87 -14.05
CA ARG A 130 30.84 -36.97 -14.63
C ARG A 130 30.76 -36.90 -16.14
N ASN A 131 30.69 -35.69 -16.70
CA ASN A 131 30.60 -35.47 -18.14
C ASN A 131 31.96 -35.78 -18.79
N PHE A 132 33.05 -35.34 -18.17
CA PHE A 132 34.41 -35.58 -18.68
C PHE A 132 34.76 -37.06 -18.77
N LYS A 133 34.31 -37.91 -17.82
CA LYS A 133 34.57 -39.36 -17.82
C LYS A 133 34.21 -40.11 -19.11
N ARG A 134 33.36 -39.53 -19.97
CA ARG A 134 33.01 -40.11 -21.27
C ARG A 134 34.14 -40.03 -22.29
N ILE A 135 35.11 -39.13 -22.06
CA ILE A 135 36.21 -38.82 -22.97
C ILE A 135 37.50 -38.79 -22.13
N GLU A 136 38.25 -39.89 -22.15
CA GLU A 136 39.36 -40.17 -21.22
C GLU A 136 40.45 -39.08 -21.23
N ASP A 137 40.83 -38.56 -22.41
CA ASP A 137 41.85 -37.52 -22.53
C ASP A 137 41.39 -36.17 -21.94
N ILE A 138 40.10 -35.83 -22.07
CA ILE A 138 39.50 -34.65 -21.44
C ILE A 138 39.40 -34.84 -19.93
N PHE A 139 39.03 -36.05 -19.47
CA PHE A 139 38.94 -36.35 -18.04
C PHE A 139 40.28 -36.23 -17.34
N ASN A 140 41.34 -36.83 -17.89
CA ASN A 140 42.67 -36.80 -17.30
C ASN A 140 43.22 -35.36 -17.26
N GLU A 141 43.12 -34.61 -18.37
CA GLU A 141 43.55 -33.19 -18.38
C GLU A 141 42.73 -32.33 -17.41
N ALA A 142 41.43 -32.58 -17.27
CA ALA A 142 40.59 -31.85 -16.32
C ALA A 142 41.00 -32.07 -14.86
N GLU A 143 41.34 -33.31 -14.48
CA GLU A 143 41.81 -33.64 -13.13
C GLU A 143 43.19 -33.03 -12.85
N ASP A 144 44.12 -33.11 -13.81
CA ASP A 144 45.45 -32.51 -13.70
C ASP A 144 45.35 -30.99 -13.54
N LEU A 145 44.58 -30.32 -14.40
CA LEU A 145 44.33 -28.88 -14.31
C LEU A 145 43.66 -28.49 -12.99
N ARG A 146 42.69 -29.27 -12.52
CA ARG A 146 42.03 -29.04 -11.24
C ARG A 146 43.04 -29.10 -10.09
N MET A 147 43.89 -30.11 -10.08
CA MET A 147 44.93 -30.29 -9.06
C MET A 147 45.96 -29.15 -9.09
N GLU A 148 46.46 -28.79 -10.26
CA GLU A 148 47.48 -27.74 -10.42
C GLU A 148 46.93 -26.34 -10.09
N VAL A 149 45.73 -25.99 -10.55
CA VAL A 149 45.09 -24.71 -10.21
C VAL A 149 44.81 -24.65 -8.71
N ASN A 150 44.30 -25.73 -8.10
CA ASN A 150 44.06 -25.78 -6.67
C ASN A 150 45.36 -25.70 -5.86
N ALA A 151 46.44 -26.34 -6.32
CA ALA A 151 47.76 -26.24 -5.71
C ALA A 151 48.31 -24.81 -5.78
N LEU A 152 48.04 -24.07 -6.86
CA LEU A 152 48.42 -22.67 -6.98
C LEU A 152 47.67 -21.78 -5.98
N ILE A 153 46.34 -21.95 -5.84
CA ILE A 153 45.50 -21.19 -4.89
C ILE A 153 45.99 -21.38 -3.44
N ALA A 154 46.32 -22.62 -3.09
CA ALA A 154 46.76 -23.02 -1.75
C ALA A 154 48.30 -23.06 -1.61
N SER A 155 49.05 -22.46 -2.53
CA SER A 155 50.50 -22.61 -2.57
C SER A 155 51.19 -21.93 -1.38
N SER A 156 52.01 -22.70 -0.66
CA SER A 156 52.92 -22.16 0.35
C SER A 156 54.01 -21.25 -0.22
N GLU A 157 54.21 -21.22 -1.53
CA GLU A 157 55.13 -20.31 -2.21
C GLU A 157 54.59 -18.88 -2.27
N TYR A 158 53.26 -18.71 -2.19
CA TYR A 158 52.58 -17.41 -2.27
C TYR A 158 51.74 -17.11 -1.02
N PRO A 159 52.31 -17.20 0.20
CA PRO A 159 51.55 -17.14 1.44
C PRO A 159 50.82 -15.80 1.62
N ASN A 160 51.43 -14.68 1.21
CA ASN A 160 50.82 -13.35 1.31
C ASN A 160 49.63 -13.19 0.35
N TYR A 161 49.65 -13.82 -0.83
CA TYR A 161 48.50 -13.82 -1.74
C TYR A 161 47.34 -14.59 -1.13
N THR A 162 47.56 -15.84 -0.71
CA THR A 162 46.53 -16.68 -0.08
C THR A 162 45.94 -16.00 1.16
N PHE A 163 46.79 -15.35 1.95
CA PHE A 163 46.39 -14.57 3.12
C PHE A 163 45.50 -13.38 2.73
N VAL A 164 45.94 -12.53 1.80
CA VAL A 164 45.15 -11.38 1.34
C VAL A 164 43.81 -11.81 0.74
N SER A 165 43.78 -12.87 -0.07
CA SER A 165 42.55 -13.42 -0.64
C SER A 165 41.58 -13.88 0.46
N LEU A 166 42.05 -14.66 1.43
CA LEU A 166 41.23 -15.16 2.54
C LEU A 166 40.58 -14.03 3.36
N TYR A 167 41.35 -12.97 3.66
CA TYR A 167 40.82 -11.84 4.43
C TYR A 167 39.95 -10.91 3.60
N THR A 168 40.18 -10.82 2.29
CA THR A 168 39.29 -10.10 1.37
C THR A 168 37.94 -10.81 1.27
N ASP A 169 37.93 -12.15 1.15
CA ASP A 169 36.71 -12.95 1.21
C ASP A 169 35.97 -12.75 2.55
N SER A 170 36.70 -12.73 3.66
CA SER A 170 36.13 -12.47 4.99
C SER A 170 35.52 -11.07 5.11
N MET A 171 36.09 -10.08 4.43
CA MET A 171 35.58 -8.71 4.37
C MET A 171 34.34 -8.60 3.49
N GLU A 172 34.27 -9.36 2.39
CA GLU A 172 33.08 -9.49 1.55
C GLU A 172 31.93 -10.19 2.28
N ILE A 173 32.22 -11.26 3.03
CA ILE A 173 31.25 -11.92 3.92
C ILE A 173 30.73 -10.94 4.96
N LEU A 174 31.62 -10.18 5.62
CA LEU A 174 31.21 -9.16 6.58
C LEU A 174 30.30 -8.11 5.94
N TYR A 175 30.64 -7.63 4.73
CA TYR A 175 29.82 -6.67 4.00
C TYR A 175 28.39 -7.19 3.75
N ARG A 176 28.28 -8.45 3.28
CA ARG A 176 26.98 -9.08 3.02
C ARG A 176 26.17 -9.28 4.30
N ASP A 177 26.84 -9.74 5.36
CA ASP A 177 26.21 -10.21 6.58
C ASP A 177 26.29 -9.14 7.70
N LEU A 178 26.40 -7.86 7.31
CA LEU A 178 26.54 -6.73 8.24
C LEU A 178 25.43 -6.69 9.31
N SER A 179 24.20 -7.06 8.95
CA SER A 179 23.04 -7.10 9.85
C SER A 179 23.15 -8.13 10.97
N ASP A 180 24.03 -9.11 10.83
CA ASP A 180 24.23 -10.19 11.81
C ASP A 180 25.15 -9.75 12.96
N PHE A 181 25.69 -8.54 12.87
CA PHE A 181 26.60 -7.96 13.84
C PHE A 181 26.06 -6.65 14.39
N THR A 182 26.47 -6.33 15.62
CA THR A 182 26.35 -4.97 16.12
C THR A 182 27.28 -4.04 15.34
N LEU A 183 26.93 -2.76 15.21
CA LEU A 183 27.75 -1.79 14.47
C LEU A 183 29.19 -1.74 15.00
N GLN A 184 29.37 -1.82 16.32
CA GLN A 184 30.69 -1.83 16.95
C GLN A 184 31.50 -3.08 16.59
N VAL A 185 30.89 -4.27 16.64
CA VAL A 185 31.56 -5.52 16.29
C VAL A 185 31.90 -5.55 14.80
N ALA A 186 30.97 -5.12 13.95
CA ALA A 186 31.20 -5.03 12.52
C ALA A 186 32.34 -4.06 12.18
N ALA A 187 32.34 -2.85 12.76
CA ALA A 187 33.40 -1.86 12.53
C ALA A 187 34.77 -2.36 13.03
N SER A 188 34.82 -2.98 14.21
CA SER A 188 36.04 -3.58 14.74
C SER A 188 36.58 -4.68 13.83
N ARG A 189 35.70 -5.54 13.31
CA ARG A 189 36.08 -6.63 12.39
C ARG A 189 36.54 -6.08 11.04
N ALA A 190 35.84 -5.10 10.49
CA ALA A 190 36.21 -4.43 9.24
C ALA A 190 37.58 -3.77 9.35
N LYS A 191 37.84 -3.05 10.44
CA LYS A 191 39.15 -2.46 10.76
C LYS A 191 40.24 -3.53 10.82
N TRP A 192 40.02 -4.58 11.62
CA TRP A 192 41.00 -5.66 11.77
C TRP A 192 41.31 -6.37 10.45
N LEU A 193 40.29 -6.63 9.63
CA LEU A 193 40.46 -7.22 8.29
C LEU A 193 41.29 -6.30 7.38
N ALA A 194 40.98 -4.99 7.38
CA ALA A 194 41.72 -4.01 6.58
C ALA A 194 43.18 -3.87 7.04
N ASP A 195 43.44 -3.86 8.35
CA ASP A 195 44.79 -3.85 8.94
C ASP A 195 45.59 -5.09 8.50
N THR A 196 44.93 -6.25 8.56
CA THR A 196 45.50 -7.55 8.21
C THR A 196 45.85 -7.62 6.73
N ILE A 197 44.93 -7.21 5.84
CA ILE A 197 45.16 -7.14 4.40
C ILE A 197 46.32 -6.18 4.09
N TYR A 198 46.32 -4.98 4.68
CA TYR A 198 47.36 -3.99 4.45
C TYR A 198 48.75 -4.48 4.88
N SER A 199 48.85 -5.26 5.96
CA SER A 199 50.15 -5.79 6.44
C SER A 199 50.80 -6.79 5.47
N ALA A 200 50.00 -7.49 4.66
CA ALA A 200 50.48 -8.52 3.76
C ALA A 200 50.59 -8.04 2.29
N ILE A 201 49.84 -7.01 1.91
CA ILE A 201 49.63 -6.60 0.52
C ILE A 201 50.93 -6.15 -0.19
N ASP A 202 51.83 -5.49 0.54
CA ASP A 202 53.12 -5.00 0.02
C ASP A 202 54.06 -6.16 -0.38
N ASN A 203 53.86 -7.33 0.24
CA ASN A 203 54.71 -8.50 0.08
C ASN A 203 54.10 -9.56 -0.84
N VAL A 204 53.06 -9.22 -1.62
CA VAL A 204 52.45 -10.17 -2.56
C VAL A 204 53.30 -10.27 -3.82
N ASN A 205 53.93 -11.44 -4.03
CA ASN A 205 54.74 -11.73 -5.22
C ASN A 205 53.88 -11.98 -6.47
N ILE A 206 53.31 -10.91 -7.03
CA ILE A 206 52.43 -10.98 -8.22
C ILE A 206 53.17 -11.49 -9.45
N SER A 207 54.45 -11.13 -9.62
CA SER A 207 55.22 -11.61 -10.78
C SER A 207 55.37 -13.12 -10.74
N GLY A 208 55.81 -13.68 -9.61
CA GLY A 208 55.93 -15.13 -9.43
C GLY A 208 54.58 -15.83 -9.62
N LEU A 209 53.51 -15.32 -8.99
CA LEU A 209 52.18 -15.89 -9.14
C LEU A 209 51.71 -15.91 -10.60
N ASN A 210 51.95 -14.83 -11.35
CA ASN A 210 51.65 -14.77 -12.77
C ASN A 210 52.51 -15.71 -13.62
N ASP A 211 53.79 -15.89 -13.26
CA ASP A 211 54.70 -16.81 -13.93
C ASP A 211 54.27 -18.28 -13.72
N SER A 212 53.74 -18.62 -12.53
CA SER A 212 53.10 -19.92 -12.27
C SER A 212 51.75 -20.07 -12.98
N TRP A 213 50.96 -19.00 -13.09
CA TRP A 213 49.66 -19.04 -13.76
C TRP A 213 49.76 -19.14 -15.30
N SER A 214 50.74 -18.47 -15.92
CA SER A 214 50.80 -18.35 -17.39
C SER A 214 50.83 -19.70 -18.14
N PRO A 215 51.61 -20.72 -17.69
CA PRO A 215 51.55 -22.06 -18.26
C PRO A 215 50.16 -22.71 -18.11
N LEU A 216 49.53 -22.58 -16.94
CA LEU A 216 48.19 -23.11 -16.67
C LEU A 216 47.13 -22.45 -17.56
N SER A 217 47.20 -21.13 -17.73
CA SER A 217 46.29 -20.39 -18.62
C SER A 217 46.37 -20.89 -20.07
N LYS A 218 47.58 -21.17 -20.58
CA LYS A 218 47.77 -21.76 -21.92
C LYS A 218 47.18 -23.16 -22.02
N ARG A 219 47.38 -24.01 -21.00
CA ARG A 219 46.79 -25.36 -20.96
C ARG A 219 45.27 -25.30 -20.90
N LEU A 220 44.69 -24.43 -20.06
CA LEU A 220 43.25 -24.18 -19.99
C LEU A 220 42.68 -23.71 -21.34
N GLU A 221 43.42 -22.93 -22.12
CA GLU A 221 43.01 -22.57 -23.48
C GLU A 221 42.89 -23.79 -24.41
N VAL A 222 43.88 -24.67 -24.36
CA VAL A 222 43.90 -25.89 -25.16
C VAL A 222 42.77 -26.81 -24.70
N PHE A 223 42.61 -26.99 -23.39
CA PHE A 223 41.54 -27.78 -22.78
C PHE A 223 40.15 -27.28 -23.21
N THR A 224 39.87 -25.98 -23.08
CA THR A 224 38.56 -25.41 -23.46
C THR A 224 38.27 -25.58 -24.96
N LYS A 225 39.29 -25.46 -25.83
CA LYS A 225 39.15 -25.79 -27.26
C LYS A 225 38.85 -27.26 -27.50
N LYS A 226 39.45 -28.19 -26.74
CA LYS A 226 39.16 -29.63 -26.82
C LYS A 226 37.72 -29.93 -26.38
N VAL A 227 37.30 -29.40 -25.23
CA VAL A 227 35.92 -29.55 -24.73
C VAL A 227 34.90 -29.05 -25.75
N ASN A 228 35.10 -27.85 -26.30
CA ASN A 228 34.17 -27.25 -27.26
C ASN A 228 34.15 -27.94 -28.63
N ARG A 229 35.16 -28.74 -28.97
CA ARG A 229 35.20 -29.57 -30.19
C ARG A 229 34.68 -30.99 -29.98
N SER A 230 34.45 -31.38 -28.72
CA SER A 230 33.95 -32.70 -28.36
C SER A 230 32.42 -32.72 -28.25
N GLU A 231 31.85 -33.90 -28.11
CA GLU A 231 30.41 -34.08 -27.86
C GLU A 231 29.93 -33.43 -26.55
N LEU A 232 30.85 -33.05 -25.66
CA LEU A 232 30.53 -32.39 -24.39
C LEU A 232 29.89 -31.02 -24.56
N VAL A 233 30.15 -30.33 -25.68
CA VAL A 233 29.53 -29.03 -25.99
C VAL A 233 28.01 -29.10 -26.03
N ASN A 234 27.45 -30.27 -26.34
CA ASN A 234 26.01 -30.50 -26.42
C ASN A 234 25.35 -30.75 -25.05
N VAL A 235 26.15 -31.02 -24.01
CA VAL A 235 25.64 -31.41 -22.68
C VAL A 235 26.12 -30.49 -21.55
N THR A 236 27.10 -29.62 -21.80
CA THR A 236 27.58 -28.63 -20.82
C THR A 236 28.25 -27.44 -21.49
N SER A 237 28.08 -26.25 -20.92
CA SER A 237 28.78 -25.01 -21.31
C SER A 237 30.09 -24.78 -20.54
N VAL A 238 30.63 -25.81 -19.88
CA VAL A 238 31.83 -25.70 -19.02
C VAL A 238 33.06 -25.19 -19.76
N GLY A 239 33.23 -25.53 -21.05
CA GLY A 239 34.36 -25.04 -21.84
C GLY A 239 34.33 -23.52 -22.04
N ASP A 240 33.15 -22.94 -22.25
CA ASP A 240 33.00 -21.48 -22.38
C ASP A 240 33.14 -20.76 -21.04
N ARG A 241 32.57 -21.31 -19.95
CA ARG A 241 32.71 -20.73 -18.61
C ARG A 241 34.16 -20.70 -18.14
N ILE A 242 34.88 -21.81 -18.25
CA ILE A 242 36.32 -21.88 -17.90
C ILE A 242 37.14 -20.91 -18.74
N LYS A 243 36.83 -20.78 -20.03
CA LYS A 243 37.49 -19.81 -20.93
C LYS A 243 37.28 -18.38 -20.45
N ASP A 244 36.08 -18.03 -20.00
CA ASP A 244 35.76 -16.70 -19.50
C ASP A 244 36.41 -16.42 -18.14
N PHE A 245 36.36 -17.37 -17.20
CA PHE A 245 37.05 -17.24 -15.91
C PHE A 245 38.56 -17.07 -16.10
N ARG A 246 39.18 -17.90 -16.94
CA ARG A 246 40.61 -17.78 -17.30
C ARG A 246 40.93 -16.38 -17.86
N LYS A 247 40.14 -15.88 -18.81
CA LYS A 247 40.35 -14.53 -19.37
C LYS A 247 40.29 -13.45 -18.30
N ARG A 248 39.37 -13.56 -17.33
CA ARG A 248 39.26 -12.60 -16.21
C ARG A 248 40.48 -12.64 -15.30
N VAL A 249 41.07 -13.81 -15.07
CA VAL A 249 42.35 -13.94 -14.36
C VAL A 249 43.47 -13.24 -15.15
N ASP A 250 43.62 -13.55 -16.44
CA ASP A 250 44.63 -12.93 -17.32
C ASP A 250 44.48 -11.40 -17.41
N GLU A 251 43.24 -10.90 -17.46
CA GLU A 251 42.91 -9.47 -17.42
C GLU A 251 43.30 -8.82 -16.10
N SER A 252 43.08 -9.50 -14.97
CA SER A 252 43.40 -8.98 -13.64
C SER A 252 44.91 -8.87 -13.44
N PHE A 253 45.70 -9.86 -13.89
CA PHE A 253 47.16 -9.75 -13.91
C PHE A 253 47.64 -8.59 -14.79
N ARG A 254 47.06 -8.42 -16.00
CA ARG A 254 47.39 -7.30 -16.88
C ARG A 254 47.07 -5.95 -16.24
N LYS A 255 45.93 -5.84 -15.56
CA LYS A 255 45.53 -4.64 -14.83
C LYS A 255 46.52 -4.32 -13.72
N ILE A 256 46.88 -5.29 -12.87
CA ILE A 256 47.85 -5.09 -11.79
C ILE A 256 49.19 -4.62 -12.35
N LYS A 257 49.69 -5.25 -13.42
CA LYS A 257 50.96 -4.87 -14.06
C LYS A 257 50.96 -3.43 -14.62
N ALA A 258 49.79 -2.92 -15.00
CA ALA A 258 49.63 -1.57 -15.52
C ALA A 258 49.40 -0.50 -14.43
N MET A 259 49.19 -0.90 -13.17
CA MET A 259 48.95 0.03 -12.06
C MET A 259 50.25 0.60 -11.51
N ASN A 260 50.18 1.83 -10.97
CA ASN A 260 51.20 2.35 -10.08
C ASN A 260 50.95 1.79 -8.67
N PHE A 261 51.81 0.87 -8.24
CA PHE A 261 51.62 0.15 -6.98
C PHE A 261 51.66 1.07 -5.75
N GLU A 262 52.56 2.06 -5.72
CA GLU A 262 52.65 3.02 -4.61
C GLU A 262 51.34 3.82 -4.45
N ASN A 263 50.75 4.26 -5.57
CA ASN A 263 49.47 4.95 -5.57
C ASN A 263 48.32 4.07 -5.07
N GLU A 264 48.29 2.80 -5.45
CA GLU A 264 47.27 1.85 -4.98
C GLU A 264 47.45 1.54 -3.48
N LEU A 265 48.69 1.36 -3.02
CA LEU A 265 49.00 1.14 -1.60
C LEU A 265 48.56 2.35 -0.75
N GLN A 266 48.76 3.58 -1.24
CA GLN A 266 48.26 4.78 -0.57
C GLN A 266 46.73 4.81 -0.48
N LYS A 267 46.01 4.34 -1.51
CA LYS A 267 44.54 4.22 -1.46
C LYS A 267 44.10 3.21 -0.41
N VAL A 268 44.78 2.07 -0.32
CA VAL A 268 44.51 1.05 0.73
C VAL A 268 44.76 1.64 2.12
N GLN A 269 45.88 2.33 2.32
CA GLN A 269 46.18 3.00 3.58
C GLN A 269 45.11 4.03 3.95
N ASN A 270 44.70 4.88 3.00
CA ASN A 270 43.66 5.89 3.23
C ASN A 270 42.30 5.26 3.58
N SER A 271 41.90 4.21 2.87
CA SER A 271 40.64 3.50 3.16
C SER A 271 40.68 2.78 4.51
N ARG A 272 41.82 2.17 4.86
CA ARG A 272 42.07 1.59 6.19
C ARG A 272 41.94 2.63 7.31
N MET A 273 42.51 3.82 7.13
CA MET A 273 42.38 4.90 8.12
C MET A 273 40.92 5.33 8.31
N LYS A 274 40.12 5.42 7.23
CA LYS A 274 38.68 5.71 7.35
C LYS A 274 37.92 4.64 8.14
N LEU A 275 38.31 3.36 8.00
CA LEU A 275 37.74 2.25 8.77
C LEU A 275 38.15 2.29 10.26
N ASP A 276 39.34 2.81 10.57
CA ASP A 276 39.75 3.08 11.94
C ASP A 276 38.99 4.28 12.53
N GLU A 277 38.86 5.37 11.78
CA GLU A 277 38.11 6.57 12.17
C GLU A 277 36.64 6.25 12.48
N ILE A 278 35.96 5.46 11.63
CA ILE A 278 34.56 5.08 11.87
C ILE A 278 34.42 4.19 13.10
N TYR A 279 35.38 3.29 13.35
CA TYR A 279 35.39 2.47 14.55
C TYR A 279 35.53 3.34 15.81
N ASN A 280 36.48 4.28 15.82
CA ASN A 280 36.66 5.21 16.93
C ASN A 280 35.45 6.13 17.12
N GLN A 281 34.81 6.57 16.03
CA GLN A 281 33.55 7.30 16.08
C GLN A 281 32.44 6.46 16.74
N PHE A 282 32.35 5.17 16.40
CA PHE A 282 31.34 4.28 16.98
C PHE A 282 31.55 4.02 18.46
N LEU A 283 32.80 3.95 18.93
CA LEU A 283 33.10 3.88 20.36
C LEU A 283 32.59 5.10 21.15
N GLN A 284 32.56 6.28 20.53
CA GLN A 284 32.03 7.50 21.15
C GLN A 284 30.50 7.50 21.23
N ASP A 285 29.82 6.82 20.29
CA ASP A 285 28.36 6.69 20.23
C ASP A 285 27.89 5.28 20.67
N PHE A 286 28.39 4.84 21.83
CA PHE A 286 28.21 3.47 22.31
C PHE A 286 26.75 3.03 22.39
N ILE A 287 25.86 3.91 22.88
CA ILE A 287 24.41 3.61 23.05
C ILE A 287 23.77 3.20 21.72
N ILE A 288 24.16 3.82 20.61
CA ILE A 288 23.63 3.51 19.28
C ILE A 288 24.29 2.26 18.72
N THR A 289 25.61 2.19 18.83
CA THR A 289 26.42 1.22 18.07
C THR A 289 26.51 -0.17 18.68
N THR A 290 26.00 -0.37 19.89
CA THR A 290 25.73 -1.70 20.47
C THR A 290 24.56 -2.41 19.82
N HIS A 291 23.74 -1.72 19.03
CA HIS A 291 22.64 -2.33 18.30
C HIS A 291 23.10 -3.00 17.01
N TYR A 292 22.35 -4.01 16.57
CA TYR A 292 22.54 -4.69 15.29
C TYR A 292 22.43 -3.70 14.12
N ALA A 293 23.27 -3.88 13.11
CA ALA A 293 23.25 -3.05 11.92
C ALA A 293 21.91 -3.22 11.16
N GLN A 294 21.40 -2.13 10.59
CA GLN A 294 20.13 -2.11 9.87
C GLN A 294 20.28 -1.31 8.57
N TYR A 295 19.93 -1.90 7.43
CA TYR A 295 20.07 -1.22 6.13
C TYR A 295 18.96 -0.21 5.82
N ARG A 296 17.79 -0.41 6.42
CA ARG A 296 16.58 0.40 6.24
C ARG A 296 15.75 0.38 7.51
N LEU A 297 14.98 1.44 7.72
CA LEU A 297 13.88 1.45 8.68
C LEU A 297 12.76 0.53 8.20
N SER A 298 11.85 0.14 9.11
CA SER A 298 10.55 -0.38 8.67
C SER A 298 9.82 0.71 7.88
N GLU A 299 8.88 0.30 7.03
CA GLU A 299 8.08 1.25 6.25
C GLU A 299 7.34 2.23 7.16
N SER A 300 6.71 1.73 8.24
CA SER A 300 6.03 2.55 9.24
C SER A 300 6.97 3.58 9.88
N ASP A 301 8.13 3.14 10.39
CA ASP A 301 9.09 4.02 11.04
C ASP A 301 9.63 5.08 10.07
N SER A 302 9.83 4.70 8.80
CA SER A 302 10.24 5.63 7.75
C SER A 302 9.17 6.69 7.47
N LEU A 303 7.90 6.31 7.36
CA LEU A 303 6.81 7.26 7.13
C LEU A 303 6.65 8.23 8.30
N VAL A 304 6.69 7.71 9.53
CA VAL A 304 6.60 8.53 10.75
C VAL A 304 7.75 9.53 10.83
N LEU A 305 8.99 9.09 10.58
CA LEU A 305 10.17 9.96 10.72
C LEU A 305 10.18 11.12 9.70
N HIS A 306 9.66 10.89 8.50
CA HIS A 306 9.64 11.90 7.43
C HIS A 306 8.34 12.70 7.40
N LEU A 307 7.46 12.57 8.39
CA LEU A 307 6.26 13.37 8.51
C LEU A 307 6.61 14.85 8.70
N THR A 308 6.16 15.68 7.78
CA THR A 308 6.23 17.14 7.82
C THR A 308 4.83 17.75 7.81
N GLU A 309 4.76 19.07 7.99
CA GLU A 309 3.50 19.82 7.92
C GLU A 309 2.83 19.68 6.55
N ASP A 310 3.61 19.63 5.47
CA ASP A 310 3.10 19.46 4.10
C ASP A 310 2.34 18.14 3.91
N ASN A 311 2.66 17.10 4.68
CA ASN A 311 1.95 15.82 4.59
C ASN A 311 0.48 15.94 5.04
N PHE A 312 0.14 16.95 5.85
CA PHE A 312 -1.24 17.17 6.31
C PHE A 312 -2.12 17.82 5.24
N TYR A 313 -1.57 18.21 4.10
CA TYR A 313 -2.31 18.84 3.01
C TYR A 313 -2.36 17.94 1.78
N SER A 314 -3.53 17.93 1.13
CA SER A 314 -3.74 17.20 -0.11
C SER A 314 -2.99 17.88 -1.26
N PRO A 315 -2.18 17.15 -2.05
CA PRO A 315 -1.51 17.73 -3.21
C PRO A 315 -2.47 18.11 -4.35
N ILE A 316 -3.72 17.65 -4.30
CA ILE A 316 -4.72 17.86 -5.36
C ILE A 316 -5.42 19.21 -5.21
N ASN A 317 -5.86 19.55 -3.99
CA ASN A 317 -6.64 20.77 -3.73
C ASN A 317 -6.04 21.67 -2.63
N GLY A 318 -4.93 21.28 -2.01
CA GLY A 318 -4.25 22.05 -0.96
C GLY A 318 -5.01 22.11 0.37
N GLU A 319 -6.10 21.36 0.53
CA GLU A 319 -6.88 21.32 1.76
C GLU A 319 -6.29 20.31 2.74
N MET A 320 -6.46 20.58 4.04
CA MET A 320 -5.96 19.71 5.09
C MET A 320 -6.77 18.41 5.16
N TYR A 321 -6.09 17.27 5.38
CA TYR A 321 -6.73 15.99 5.62
C TYR A 321 -7.62 16.03 6.87
N ILE A 322 -8.76 15.34 6.79
CA ILE A 322 -9.75 15.29 7.87
C ILE A 322 -9.34 14.17 8.82
N ILE A 323 -9.06 14.54 10.06
CA ILE A 323 -8.68 13.61 11.14
C ILE A 323 -9.85 13.50 12.11
N THR A 324 -10.48 12.33 12.16
CA THR A 324 -11.64 12.08 13.00
C THR A 324 -11.33 10.96 13.99
N ILE A 325 -11.55 11.21 15.27
CA ILE A 325 -11.44 10.20 16.33
C ILE A 325 -12.78 9.45 16.41
N VAL A 326 -12.74 8.14 16.17
CA VAL A 326 -13.90 7.23 16.14
C VAL A 326 -13.93 6.42 17.44
N ASP A 327 -15.13 6.11 17.96
CA ASP A 327 -15.35 5.20 19.11
C ASP A 327 -14.55 5.54 20.40
N ASP A 328 -15.08 6.42 21.26
CA ASP A 328 -14.55 6.73 22.61
C ASP A 328 -13.01 6.83 22.71
N SER A 329 -12.35 7.45 21.72
CA SER A 329 -10.88 7.64 21.60
C SER A 329 -10.01 6.45 21.22
N THR A 330 -10.60 5.33 20.79
CA THR A 330 -9.87 4.09 20.45
C THR A 330 -9.67 3.86 18.95
N GLY A 331 -10.41 4.59 18.11
CA GLY A 331 -10.27 4.55 16.65
C GLY A 331 -9.88 5.90 16.06
N ILE A 332 -9.27 5.86 14.88
CA ILE A 332 -9.01 7.05 14.08
C ILE A 332 -9.33 6.78 12.62
N ARG A 333 -9.90 7.79 11.96
CA ARG A 333 -10.09 7.85 10.52
C ARG A 333 -9.34 9.06 9.98
N ILE A 334 -8.50 8.82 8.97
CA ILE A 334 -7.84 9.88 8.19
C ILE A 334 -8.44 9.87 6.80
N GLU A 335 -8.97 11.00 6.34
CA GLU A 335 -9.75 11.08 5.11
C GLU A 335 -9.37 12.28 4.24
N SER A 336 -9.40 12.07 2.92
CA SER A 336 -9.15 13.15 1.95
C SER A 336 -10.35 14.09 1.80
N PRO A 337 -10.13 15.42 1.86
CA PRO A 337 -11.19 16.41 1.65
C PRO A 337 -11.54 16.61 0.16
N VAL A 338 -10.75 16.04 -0.75
CA VAL A 338 -10.91 16.20 -2.21
C VAL A 338 -12.32 15.80 -2.66
N LEU A 339 -13.03 16.69 -3.34
CA LEU A 339 -14.41 16.50 -3.80
C LEU A 339 -15.49 16.42 -2.71
N LEU A 340 -15.15 16.59 -1.43
CA LEU A 340 -16.13 16.53 -0.33
C LEU A 340 -17.19 17.61 -0.45
N LYS A 341 -16.77 18.84 -0.74
CA LYS A 341 -17.69 19.97 -0.85
C LYS A 341 -18.67 19.77 -2.02
N GLU A 342 -18.18 19.43 -3.20
CA GLU A 342 -19.02 19.17 -4.37
C GLU A 342 -19.94 17.97 -4.16
N LEU A 343 -19.45 16.89 -3.52
CA LEU A 343 -20.28 15.74 -3.17
C LEU A 343 -21.42 16.14 -2.25
N LYS A 344 -21.11 16.93 -1.21
CA LYS A 344 -22.07 17.39 -0.22
C LYS A 344 -23.15 18.28 -0.85
N GLU A 345 -22.78 19.23 -1.70
CA GLU A 345 -23.74 20.09 -2.41
C GLU A 345 -24.70 19.29 -3.30
N LYS A 346 -24.17 18.30 -4.04
CA LYS A 346 -24.99 17.39 -4.85
C LYS A 346 -25.90 16.51 -3.98
N ALA A 347 -25.36 15.92 -2.91
CA ALA A 347 -26.11 15.08 -1.99
C ALA A 347 -27.23 15.85 -1.28
N GLN A 348 -26.98 17.10 -0.88
CA GLN A 348 -28.00 17.98 -0.29
C GLN A 348 -29.14 18.27 -1.28
N THR A 349 -28.84 18.44 -2.56
CA THR A 349 -29.86 18.61 -3.61
C THR A 349 -30.76 17.37 -3.70
N VAL A 350 -30.17 16.17 -3.67
CA VAL A 350 -30.91 14.90 -3.64
C VAL A 350 -31.73 14.78 -2.36
N ALA A 351 -31.16 15.13 -1.20
CA ALA A 351 -31.84 15.10 0.09
C ALA A 351 -33.07 16.03 0.14
N GLN A 352 -32.98 17.22 -0.47
CA GLN A 352 -34.11 18.13 -0.61
C GLN A 352 -35.23 17.52 -1.48
N LYS A 353 -34.87 16.85 -2.58
CA LYS A 353 -35.84 16.15 -3.43
C LYS A 353 -36.54 15.01 -2.66
N ILE A 354 -35.81 14.22 -1.89
CA ILE A 354 -36.39 13.18 -1.01
C ILE A 354 -37.45 13.78 -0.07
N ASN A 355 -37.09 14.88 0.61
CA ASN A 355 -38.00 15.56 1.53
C ASN A 355 -39.25 16.10 0.80
N SER A 356 -39.10 16.56 -0.45
CA SER A 356 -40.22 17.08 -1.25
C SER A 356 -41.26 16.01 -1.65
N LEU A 357 -40.87 14.73 -1.74
CA LEU A 357 -41.81 13.64 -2.05
C LEU A 357 -42.80 13.35 -0.92
N ASN A 358 -42.60 13.92 0.27
CA ASN A 358 -43.44 13.74 1.46
C ASN A 358 -43.71 12.26 1.83
N LEU A 359 -42.78 11.38 1.47
CA LEU A 359 -42.87 9.95 1.73
C LEU A 359 -42.36 9.61 3.13
N LEU A 360 -41.21 10.18 3.52
CA LEU A 360 -40.58 9.92 4.82
C LEU A 360 -41.49 10.30 6.02
N PRO A 361 -42.21 11.45 6.02
CA PRO A 361 -43.07 11.79 7.16
C PRO A 361 -44.21 10.80 7.38
N LYS A 362 -44.75 10.20 6.31
CA LYS A 362 -45.84 9.21 6.39
C LYS A 362 -45.37 7.87 6.94
N TYR A 363 -44.23 7.37 6.46
CA TYR A 363 -43.62 6.16 7.02
C TYR A 363 -43.21 6.38 8.47
N LYS A 364 -42.66 7.56 8.80
CA LYS A 364 -42.37 7.94 10.19
C LYS A 364 -43.61 7.87 11.06
N ALA A 365 -44.70 8.53 10.66
CA ALA A 365 -45.96 8.52 11.41
C ALA A 365 -46.51 7.09 11.61
N TYR A 366 -46.39 6.24 10.59
CA TYR A 366 -46.79 4.84 10.67
C TYR A 366 -45.95 4.05 11.70
N LEU A 367 -44.62 4.18 11.65
CA LEU A 367 -43.71 3.51 12.59
C LEU A 367 -43.85 4.06 14.02
N ASP A 368 -43.99 5.38 14.19
CA ASP A 368 -44.25 6.02 15.49
C ASP A 368 -45.58 5.52 16.09
N THR A 369 -46.59 5.27 15.25
CA THR A 369 -47.88 4.69 15.69
C THR A 369 -47.71 3.24 16.14
N LEU A 370 -46.94 2.41 15.44
CA LEU A 370 -46.63 1.04 15.87
C LEU A 370 -45.90 1.03 17.22
N GLU A 371 -44.93 1.93 17.40
CA GLU A 371 -44.22 2.07 18.67
C GLU A 371 -45.14 2.52 19.81
N SER A 372 -46.03 3.47 19.55
CA SER A 372 -47.06 3.90 20.51
C SER A 372 -48.00 2.75 20.89
N ILE A 373 -48.41 1.92 19.93
CA ILE A 373 -49.22 0.71 20.17
C ILE A 373 -48.47 -0.29 21.04
N ARG A 374 -47.18 -0.53 20.76
CA ARG A 374 -46.32 -1.39 21.57
C ARG A 374 -46.26 -0.90 23.02
N GLN A 375 -45.99 0.40 23.22
CA GLN A 375 -45.93 1.01 24.56
C GLN A 375 -47.27 0.95 25.29
N LYS A 376 -48.38 1.19 24.58
CA LYS A 376 -49.74 1.07 25.13
C LYS A 376 -50.02 -0.37 25.55
N GLY A 377 -49.70 -1.36 24.71
CA GLY A 377 -49.84 -2.79 25.04
C GLY A 377 -49.03 -3.18 26.28
N GLU A 378 -47.80 -2.70 26.39
CA GLU A 378 -46.93 -2.96 27.54
C GLU A 378 -47.51 -2.36 28.82
N ASN A 379 -48.09 -1.16 28.74
CA ASN A 379 -48.76 -0.52 29.87
C ASN A 379 -50.00 -1.31 30.30
N ILE A 380 -50.81 -1.79 29.35
CA ILE A 380 -51.99 -2.63 29.64
C ILE A 380 -51.55 -3.94 30.31
N ARG A 381 -50.51 -4.60 29.78
CA ARG A 381 -49.90 -5.81 30.36
C ARG A 381 -49.43 -5.57 31.80
N LYS A 382 -48.75 -4.44 32.07
CA LYS A 382 -48.30 -4.06 33.42
C LYS A 382 -49.45 -3.82 34.40
N ARG A 383 -50.62 -3.41 33.92
CA ARG A 383 -51.82 -3.22 34.76
C ARG A 383 -52.58 -4.53 34.98
N LEU A 384 -52.58 -5.41 33.99
CA LEU A 384 -53.30 -6.69 33.98
C LEU A 384 -52.37 -7.89 34.23
N LYS A 385 -51.33 -7.74 35.07
CA LYS A 385 -50.29 -8.77 35.32
C LYS A 385 -50.81 -10.17 35.70
N ARG A 386 -52.04 -10.27 36.22
CA ARG A 386 -52.67 -11.54 36.64
C ARG A 386 -53.45 -12.23 35.53
N ASN A 387 -53.60 -11.58 34.36
CA ASN A 387 -54.29 -12.16 33.21
C ASN A 387 -53.22 -12.69 32.24
N THR A 388 -53.04 -14.01 32.25
CA THR A 388 -52.07 -14.71 31.40
C THR A 388 -52.37 -14.54 29.91
N ASP A 389 -53.64 -14.53 29.52
CA ASP A 389 -54.05 -14.40 28.12
C ASP A 389 -53.67 -13.04 27.55
N ILE A 390 -53.83 -11.96 28.32
CA ILE A 390 -53.37 -10.61 27.95
C ILE A 390 -51.85 -10.55 27.82
N PHE A 391 -51.11 -11.27 28.67
CA PHE A 391 -49.65 -11.33 28.55
C PHE A 391 -49.22 -12.05 27.27
N ILE A 392 -49.82 -13.20 26.97
CA ILE A 392 -49.55 -13.96 25.74
C ILE A 392 -49.88 -13.10 24.53
N LYS A 393 -51.05 -12.47 24.51
CA LYS A 393 -51.47 -11.66 23.35
C LYS A 393 -50.62 -10.42 23.14
N TYR A 394 -50.15 -9.78 24.21
CA TYR A 394 -49.15 -8.72 24.09
C TYR A 394 -47.87 -9.22 23.42
N LYS A 395 -47.40 -10.42 23.78
CA LYS A 395 -46.16 -10.97 23.22
C LYS A 395 -46.31 -11.33 21.74
N GLU A 396 -47.44 -11.90 21.34
CA GLU A 396 -47.77 -12.13 19.92
C GLU A 396 -47.77 -10.82 19.13
N MET A 397 -48.45 -9.78 19.65
CA MET A 397 -48.48 -8.45 19.05
C MET A 397 -47.09 -7.80 18.96
N GLU A 398 -46.29 -7.86 20.03
CA GLU A 398 -44.92 -7.34 20.08
C GLU A 398 -44.02 -8.05 19.06
N GLU A 399 -44.16 -9.37 18.92
CA GLU A 399 -43.44 -10.16 17.91
C GLU A 399 -43.82 -9.73 16.48
N VAL A 400 -45.10 -9.46 16.21
CA VAL A 400 -45.54 -8.94 14.90
C VAL A 400 -44.94 -7.56 14.63
N ILE A 401 -44.94 -6.65 15.61
CA ILE A 401 -44.36 -5.31 15.47
C ILE A 401 -42.85 -5.40 15.19
N ASN A 402 -42.12 -6.23 15.92
CA ASN A 402 -40.66 -6.38 15.73
C ASN A 402 -40.28 -6.95 14.35
N ARG A 403 -41.20 -7.61 13.64
CA ARG A 403 -40.97 -8.07 12.26
C ARG A 403 -40.95 -6.92 11.24
N PHE A 404 -41.44 -5.73 11.58
CA PHE A 404 -41.44 -4.57 10.67
C PHE A 404 -40.05 -4.04 10.33
N ASP A 405 -39.09 -4.15 11.26
CA ASP A 405 -37.71 -3.66 11.06
C ASP A 405 -36.98 -4.34 9.89
N ASN A 406 -37.41 -5.55 9.52
CA ASN A 406 -36.80 -6.36 8.48
C ASN A 406 -37.55 -6.32 7.13
N ILE A 407 -38.54 -5.43 6.98
CA ILE A 407 -39.27 -5.27 5.72
C ILE A 407 -38.49 -4.34 4.80
N GLY A 408 -38.32 -4.73 3.53
CA GLY A 408 -37.58 -3.94 2.54
C GLY A 408 -37.98 -2.47 2.43
N VAL A 409 -39.28 -2.12 2.51
CA VAL A 409 -39.74 -0.72 2.48
C VAL A 409 -39.44 0.04 3.78
N VAL A 410 -39.33 -0.64 4.93
CA VAL A 410 -38.96 -0.03 6.22
C VAL A 410 -37.44 0.15 6.30
N THR A 411 -36.66 -0.84 5.85
CA THR A 411 -35.20 -0.67 5.71
C THR A 411 -34.88 0.45 4.73
N SER A 412 -35.61 0.54 3.61
CA SER A 412 -35.49 1.66 2.64
C SER A 412 -35.82 3.02 3.26
N TYR A 413 -36.82 3.10 4.13
CA TYR A 413 -37.12 4.32 4.89
C TYR A 413 -35.93 4.74 5.76
N ASN A 414 -35.35 3.79 6.50
CA ASN A 414 -34.20 4.03 7.36
C ASN A 414 -32.97 4.47 6.55
N ASP A 415 -32.72 3.83 5.42
CA ASP A 415 -31.59 4.16 4.52
C ASP A 415 -31.72 5.57 3.93
N LEU A 416 -32.90 5.96 3.45
CA LEU A 416 -33.13 7.32 2.96
C LEU A 416 -33.05 8.37 4.07
N THR A 417 -33.58 8.06 5.26
CA THR A 417 -33.49 8.96 6.41
C THR A 417 -32.03 9.17 6.83
N LYS A 418 -31.25 8.09 6.87
CA LYS A 418 -29.81 8.13 7.15
C LYS A 418 -29.06 8.92 6.08
N PHE A 419 -29.36 8.72 4.80
CA PHE A 419 -28.77 9.50 3.70
C PHE A 419 -29.08 11.00 3.86
N VAL A 420 -30.33 11.37 4.14
CA VAL A 420 -30.72 12.78 4.34
C VAL A 420 -29.98 13.39 5.52
N ASP A 421 -29.81 12.65 6.61
CA ASP A 421 -29.04 13.12 7.77
C ASP A 421 -27.56 13.32 7.42
N LEU A 422 -26.91 12.31 6.81
CA LEU A 422 -25.50 12.37 6.43
C LEU A 422 -25.22 13.46 5.39
N ALA A 423 -26.08 13.64 4.38
CA ALA A 423 -25.93 14.69 3.38
C ALA A 423 -25.92 16.09 3.99
N ASN A 424 -26.67 16.31 5.08
CA ASN A 424 -26.72 17.59 5.76
C ASN A 424 -25.56 17.74 6.77
N ASN A 425 -25.31 16.71 7.55
CA ASN A 425 -24.53 16.81 8.79
C ASN A 425 -23.12 16.19 8.71
N SER A 426 -22.87 15.25 7.81
CA SER A 426 -21.56 14.58 7.73
C SER A 426 -20.47 15.51 7.17
N SER A 427 -19.27 15.31 7.67
CA SER A 427 -18.01 15.88 7.18
C SER A 427 -17.11 14.82 6.52
N SER A 428 -17.64 13.63 6.27
CA SER A 428 -16.91 12.50 5.71
C SER A 428 -17.38 12.18 4.29
N TYR A 429 -16.45 12.10 3.34
CA TYR A 429 -16.73 11.71 1.96
C TYR A 429 -17.19 10.25 1.88
N GLY A 430 -16.51 9.37 2.62
CA GLY A 430 -16.75 7.94 2.70
C GLY A 430 -18.11 7.62 3.32
N GLU A 431 -18.52 8.33 4.38
CA GLU A 431 -19.88 8.16 4.94
C GLU A 431 -20.96 8.51 3.93
N ILE A 432 -20.84 9.68 3.27
CA ILE A 432 -21.80 10.10 2.26
C ILE A 432 -21.80 9.09 1.10
N LYS A 433 -20.63 8.70 0.59
CA LYS A 433 -20.47 7.67 -0.46
C LYS A 433 -21.17 6.36 -0.10
N SER A 434 -20.93 5.84 1.09
CA SER A 434 -21.56 4.58 1.54
C SER A 434 -23.09 4.69 1.60
N SER A 435 -23.62 5.85 2.01
CA SER A 435 -25.06 6.07 2.11
C SER A 435 -25.74 6.28 0.76
N ILE A 436 -25.00 6.67 -0.29
CA ILE A 436 -25.53 6.84 -1.65
C ILE A 436 -26.00 5.50 -2.22
N GLU A 437 -25.24 4.43 -2.02
CA GLU A 437 -25.61 3.10 -2.53
C GLU A 437 -26.85 2.55 -1.82
N SER A 438 -26.89 2.65 -0.48
CA SER A 438 -28.09 2.30 0.29
C SER A 438 -29.30 3.14 -0.13
N GLY A 439 -29.11 4.45 -0.33
CA GLY A 439 -30.16 5.36 -0.80
C GLY A 439 -30.67 5.00 -2.19
N LEU A 440 -29.79 4.69 -3.15
CA LEU A 440 -30.16 4.25 -4.50
C LEU A 440 -30.99 2.96 -4.46
N ASN A 441 -30.56 1.97 -3.69
CA ASN A 441 -31.29 0.72 -3.52
C ASN A 441 -32.65 0.96 -2.85
N ALA A 442 -32.71 1.85 -1.86
CA ALA A 442 -33.96 2.23 -1.21
C ALA A 442 -34.95 2.90 -2.18
N VAL A 443 -34.49 3.81 -3.04
CA VAL A 443 -35.33 4.44 -4.08
C VAL A 443 -35.85 3.39 -5.06
N ARG A 444 -35.02 2.43 -5.48
CA ARG A 444 -35.44 1.33 -6.37
C ARG A 444 -36.52 0.46 -5.75
N ILE A 445 -36.37 0.11 -4.46
CA ILE A 445 -37.37 -0.67 -3.72
C ILE A 445 -38.69 0.11 -3.64
N TYR A 446 -38.65 1.41 -3.33
CA TYR A 446 -39.85 2.23 -3.33
C TYR A 446 -40.49 2.31 -4.71
N LYS A 447 -39.70 2.61 -5.74
CA LYS A 447 -40.18 2.67 -7.12
C LYS A 447 -40.89 1.37 -7.51
N GLN A 448 -40.27 0.22 -7.26
CA GLN A 448 -40.90 -1.08 -7.53
C GLN A 448 -42.21 -1.26 -6.74
N ALA A 449 -42.20 -0.97 -5.43
CA ALA A 449 -43.38 -1.13 -4.58
C ALA A 449 -44.56 -0.27 -5.06
N TYR A 450 -44.30 0.96 -5.52
CA TYR A 450 -45.33 1.88 -6.03
C TYR A 450 -45.75 1.57 -7.47
N GLU A 451 -44.82 1.21 -8.36
CA GLU A 451 -45.13 0.87 -9.76
C GLU A 451 -45.93 -0.43 -9.86
N GLU A 452 -45.55 -1.46 -9.10
CA GLU A 452 -46.23 -2.76 -9.10
C GLU A 452 -47.44 -2.78 -8.16
N ASN A 453 -47.58 -1.77 -7.29
CA ASN A 453 -48.53 -1.75 -6.17
C ASN A 453 -48.38 -2.98 -5.26
N ILE A 454 -47.14 -3.45 -5.10
CA ILE A 454 -46.78 -4.62 -4.29
C ILE A 454 -45.92 -4.12 -3.12
N PHE A 455 -46.55 -3.89 -1.96
CA PHE A 455 -45.83 -3.59 -0.72
C PHE A 455 -45.40 -4.88 0.02
N GLY A 456 -45.62 -6.04 -0.61
CA GLY A 456 -45.15 -7.35 -0.17
C GLY A 456 -45.53 -7.67 1.27
N LYS A 457 -44.51 -7.89 2.11
CA LYS A 457 -44.67 -8.24 3.53
C LYS A 457 -45.32 -7.14 4.36
N LEU A 458 -45.31 -5.88 3.93
CA LEU A 458 -45.94 -4.79 4.66
C LEU A 458 -47.45 -5.01 4.78
N ASP A 459 -48.11 -5.43 3.70
CA ASP A 459 -49.56 -5.66 3.72
C ASP A 459 -49.95 -6.86 4.58
N THR A 460 -49.15 -7.92 4.51
CA THR A 460 -49.35 -9.12 5.35
C THR A 460 -49.17 -8.77 6.82
N LEU A 461 -48.06 -8.11 7.18
CA LEU A 461 -47.78 -7.74 8.56
C LEU A 461 -48.75 -6.67 9.08
N HIS A 462 -49.22 -5.76 8.23
CA HIS A 462 -50.28 -4.81 8.57
C HIS A 462 -51.59 -5.53 8.92
N LYS A 463 -52.01 -6.52 8.13
CA LYS A 463 -53.21 -7.31 8.44
C LYS A 463 -53.03 -8.13 9.71
N GLU A 464 -51.86 -8.75 9.89
CA GLU A 464 -51.52 -9.49 11.10
C GLU A 464 -51.61 -8.59 12.34
N ILE A 465 -50.99 -7.40 12.32
CA ILE A 465 -51.04 -6.52 13.49
C ILE A 465 -52.46 -6.05 13.82
N ILE A 466 -53.29 -5.77 12.81
CA ILE A 466 -54.69 -5.39 13.02
C ILE A 466 -55.48 -6.55 13.65
N ASN A 467 -55.34 -7.77 13.13
CA ASN A 467 -55.99 -8.96 13.70
C ASN A 467 -55.55 -9.20 15.17
N GLU A 468 -54.25 -9.01 15.44
CA GLU A 468 -53.70 -9.13 16.79
C GLU A 468 -54.30 -8.09 17.74
N MET A 469 -54.44 -6.83 17.30
CA MET A 469 -55.06 -5.74 18.06
C MET A 469 -56.56 -5.96 18.29
N GLU A 470 -57.30 -6.47 17.29
CA GLU A 470 -58.72 -6.81 17.42
C GLU A 470 -58.93 -7.95 18.43
N SER A 471 -58.14 -9.02 18.32
CA SER A 471 -58.18 -10.13 19.28
C SER A 471 -57.77 -9.68 20.69
N PHE A 472 -56.83 -8.74 20.80
CA PHE A 472 -56.50 -8.11 22.08
C PHE A 472 -57.71 -7.34 22.66
N ASN A 473 -58.45 -6.59 21.82
CA ASN A 473 -59.66 -5.88 22.23
C ASN A 473 -60.76 -6.83 22.72
N GLU A 474 -60.95 -7.96 22.04
CA GLU A 474 -61.88 -9.02 22.46
C GLU A 474 -61.51 -9.54 23.85
N LEU A 475 -60.24 -9.89 24.08
CA LEU A 475 -59.78 -10.33 25.40
C LEU A 475 -60.01 -9.26 26.47
N LEU A 476 -59.73 -7.99 26.18
CA LEU A 476 -60.02 -6.89 27.12
C LEU A 476 -61.50 -6.80 27.50
N SER A 477 -62.41 -7.06 26.55
CA SER A 477 -63.86 -7.04 26.81
C SER A 477 -64.32 -8.12 27.79
N THR A 478 -63.59 -9.24 27.89
CA THR A 478 -63.89 -10.35 28.82
C THR A 478 -63.43 -10.06 30.26
N VAL A 479 -62.59 -9.03 30.48
CA VAL A 479 -62.04 -8.71 31.79
C VAL A 479 -63.09 -8.01 32.65
N ARG A 480 -63.60 -8.73 33.67
CA ARG A 480 -64.72 -8.32 34.54
C ARG A 480 -64.59 -6.97 35.24
N ARG A 481 -63.36 -6.47 35.47
CA ARG A 481 -63.06 -5.17 36.09
C ARG A 481 -61.82 -4.54 35.44
N LEU A 482 -62.02 -3.84 34.33
CA LEU A 482 -60.96 -3.08 33.66
C LEU A 482 -60.60 -1.83 34.49
N PRO A 483 -59.30 -1.53 34.70
CA PRO A 483 -58.88 -0.25 35.27
C PRO A 483 -59.37 0.93 34.41
N LYS A 484 -59.76 2.06 35.03
CA LYS A 484 -60.37 3.21 34.34
C LYS A 484 -59.48 3.87 33.28
N ASP A 485 -58.16 3.70 33.38
CA ASP A 485 -57.13 4.22 32.49
C ASP A 485 -56.82 3.29 31.31
N VAL A 486 -57.30 2.03 31.33
CA VAL A 486 -57.08 1.08 30.25
C VAL A 486 -58.10 1.31 29.14
N ARG A 487 -57.63 1.71 27.97
CA ARG A 487 -58.42 1.86 26.74
C ARG A 487 -58.05 0.77 25.74
N ASN A 488 -59.02 0.31 24.96
CA ASN A 488 -58.81 -0.61 23.85
C ASN A 488 -58.07 0.09 22.68
N PHE A 489 -57.75 -0.65 21.64
CA PHE A 489 -56.96 -0.20 20.49
C PHE A 489 -57.78 0.35 19.31
N GLU A 490 -59.10 0.55 19.45
CA GLU A 490 -59.99 0.91 18.34
C GLU A 490 -59.54 2.18 17.58
N SER A 491 -59.17 3.24 18.31
CA SER A 491 -58.66 4.47 17.71
C SER A 491 -57.32 4.28 17.00
N ASP A 492 -56.49 3.37 17.51
CA ASP A 492 -55.15 3.10 16.98
C ASP A 492 -55.25 2.26 15.69
N ILE A 493 -56.19 1.31 15.64
CA ILE A 493 -56.57 0.55 14.44
C ILE A 493 -56.98 1.51 13.32
N GLN A 494 -57.91 2.42 13.61
CA GLN A 494 -58.38 3.41 12.62
C GLN A 494 -57.24 4.31 12.13
N THR A 495 -56.35 4.72 13.04
CA THR A 495 -55.17 5.55 12.70
C THR A 495 -54.19 4.78 11.82
N LEU A 496 -53.87 3.53 12.15
CA LEU A 496 -52.98 2.68 11.34
C LEU A 496 -53.58 2.40 9.95
N GLN A 497 -54.88 2.10 9.88
CA GLN A 497 -55.57 1.87 8.60
C GLN A 497 -55.55 3.13 7.73
N ALA A 498 -55.82 4.31 8.32
CA ALA A 498 -55.73 5.58 7.62
C ALA A 498 -54.31 5.85 7.09
N LEU A 499 -53.28 5.67 7.93
CA LEU A 499 -51.88 5.84 7.51
C LEU A 499 -51.47 4.83 6.43
N ARG A 500 -51.91 3.57 6.52
CA ARG A 500 -51.65 2.56 5.48
C ARG A 500 -52.31 2.93 4.16
N GLN A 501 -53.54 3.43 4.21
CA GLN A 501 -54.25 3.95 3.03
C GLN A 501 -53.54 5.17 2.47
N GLU A 502 -53.07 6.08 3.31
CA GLU A 502 -52.28 7.24 2.87
C GLU A 502 -50.95 6.86 2.22
N ILE A 503 -50.34 5.73 2.63
CA ILE A 503 -49.11 5.18 2.04
C ILE A 503 -49.40 4.52 0.69
N SER A 504 -50.51 3.80 0.54
CA SER A 504 -50.89 3.18 -0.75
C SER A 504 -51.51 4.16 -1.74
N ALA A 505 -52.25 5.16 -1.26
CA ALA A 505 -52.89 6.18 -2.10
C ALA A 505 -51.90 7.17 -2.73
N ILE A 506 -50.61 7.13 -2.38
CA ILE A 506 -49.56 7.91 -3.06
C ILE A 506 -49.19 7.32 -4.43
N ASN A 507 -49.93 6.35 -4.95
CA ASN A 507 -49.77 5.88 -6.33
C ASN A 507 -50.27 6.92 -7.36
N SER A 508 -49.79 8.15 -7.25
CA SER A 508 -49.96 9.19 -8.26
C SER A 508 -48.84 9.05 -9.29
N PRO A 509 -49.12 9.24 -10.59
CA PRO A 509 -48.08 9.30 -11.62
C PRO A 509 -46.92 10.24 -11.26
N GLN A 510 -47.23 11.31 -10.52
CA GLN A 510 -46.26 12.30 -10.01
C GLN A 510 -45.25 11.70 -9.03
N LEU A 511 -45.65 10.79 -8.13
CA LEU A 511 -44.69 10.13 -7.22
C LEU A 511 -43.77 9.20 -8.01
N ILE A 512 -44.31 8.41 -8.93
CA ILE A 512 -43.52 7.47 -9.74
C ILE A 512 -42.51 8.24 -10.60
N GLU A 513 -42.93 9.34 -11.24
CA GLU A 513 -42.02 10.24 -11.95
C GLU A 513 -40.98 10.87 -11.03
N GLY A 514 -41.38 11.29 -9.83
CA GLY A 514 -40.46 11.79 -8.80
C GLY A 514 -39.42 10.76 -8.37
N LEU A 515 -39.82 9.50 -8.16
CA LEU A 515 -38.91 8.39 -7.83
C LEU A 515 -37.98 8.03 -9.00
N LYS A 516 -38.46 8.10 -10.26
CA LYS A 516 -37.61 7.92 -11.44
C LYS A 516 -36.56 9.02 -11.58
N ALA A 517 -36.95 10.27 -11.37
CA ALA A 517 -36.03 11.40 -11.36
C ALA A 517 -35.00 11.26 -10.23
N LEU A 518 -35.45 10.86 -9.04
CA LEU A 518 -34.59 10.65 -7.89
C LEU A 518 -33.62 9.49 -8.09
N GLU A 519 -34.06 8.38 -8.72
CA GLU A 519 -33.17 7.28 -9.09
C GLU A 519 -32.07 7.77 -10.03
N ALA A 520 -32.42 8.55 -11.06
CA ALA A 520 -31.43 9.14 -11.97
C ALA A 520 -30.45 10.05 -11.23
N ASP A 521 -30.95 10.91 -10.31
CA ASP A 521 -30.07 11.76 -9.50
C ASP A 521 -29.13 10.95 -8.60
N PHE A 522 -29.60 9.85 -7.99
CA PHE A 522 -28.76 8.96 -7.20
C PHE A 522 -27.72 8.23 -8.05
N VAL A 523 -28.08 7.82 -9.27
CA VAL A 523 -27.14 7.21 -10.22
C VAL A 523 -26.05 8.22 -10.60
N ASP A 524 -26.41 9.46 -10.92
CA ASP A 524 -25.45 10.53 -11.22
C ASP A 524 -24.56 10.84 -10.00
N LEU A 525 -25.14 10.87 -8.81
CA LEU A 525 -24.42 11.07 -7.55
C LEU A 525 -23.46 9.92 -7.24
N PHE A 526 -23.87 8.68 -7.51
CA PHE A 526 -23.05 7.48 -7.36
C PHE A 526 -21.86 7.48 -8.31
N PHE A 527 -22.08 7.83 -9.59
CA PHE A 527 -21.00 7.96 -10.56
C PHE A 527 -20.03 9.08 -10.17
N PHE A 528 -20.55 10.23 -9.72
CA PHE A 528 -19.69 11.30 -9.20
C PHE A 528 -18.85 10.85 -7.99
N ALA A 529 -19.45 10.13 -7.04
CA ALA A 529 -18.77 9.65 -5.83
C ALA A 529 -17.75 8.53 -6.11
N SER A 530 -17.90 7.81 -7.22
CA SER A 530 -17.05 6.66 -7.58
C SER A 530 -15.96 7.05 -8.59
N GLU A 531 -16.32 7.83 -9.60
CA GLU A 531 -15.43 8.17 -10.72
C GLU A 531 -14.81 9.58 -10.60
N GLY A 532 -15.32 10.40 -9.68
CA GLY A 532 -14.87 11.77 -9.47
C GLY A 532 -15.37 12.75 -10.53
N THR A 533 -14.54 13.73 -10.90
CA THR A 533 -14.88 14.77 -11.88
C THR A 533 -13.76 15.01 -12.87
N THR A 534 -14.07 15.66 -13.99
CA THR A 534 -13.07 16.09 -14.97
C THR A 534 -12.98 17.61 -14.99
N GLN A 535 -11.76 18.14 -14.88
CA GLN A 535 -11.48 19.57 -14.92
C GLN A 535 -10.78 19.91 -16.24
N THR A 536 -11.27 20.91 -16.96
CA THR A 536 -10.58 21.40 -18.17
C THR A 536 -9.27 22.08 -17.79
N VAL A 537 -8.17 21.59 -18.34
CA VAL A 537 -6.81 22.12 -18.19
C VAL A 537 -6.26 22.50 -19.57
N TYR A 538 -5.53 23.61 -19.62
CA TYR A 538 -4.96 24.16 -20.86
C TYR A 538 -6.01 24.36 -21.99
N GLY A 539 -7.27 24.63 -21.63
CA GLY A 539 -8.37 24.99 -22.54
C GLY A 539 -8.99 23.84 -23.35
N VAL A 540 -8.24 22.78 -23.66
CA VAL A 540 -8.72 21.66 -24.51
C VAL A 540 -8.49 20.27 -23.93
N PHE A 541 -7.69 20.16 -22.87
CA PHE A 541 -7.43 18.88 -22.20
C PHE A 541 -8.26 18.79 -20.93
N SER A 542 -8.44 17.57 -20.44
CA SER A 542 -9.16 17.30 -19.19
C SER A 542 -8.24 16.55 -18.23
N LYS A 543 -8.23 17.00 -16.98
CA LYS A 543 -7.62 16.32 -15.85
C LYS A 543 -8.70 15.58 -15.06
N LYS A 544 -8.54 14.29 -14.79
CA LYS A 544 -9.44 13.53 -13.92
C LYS A 544 -9.04 13.77 -12.46
N ILE A 545 -10.02 14.15 -11.65
CA ILE A 545 -9.86 14.34 -10.20
C ILE A 545 -10.72 13.29 -9.52
N ILE A 546 -10.10 12.44 -8.70
CA ILE A 546 -10.78 11.44 -7.88
C ILE A 546 -10.46 11.67 -6.41
N ASN A 547 -11.35 11.27 -5.51
CA ASN A 547 -11.05 11.29 -4.08
C ASN A 547 -10.00 10.19 -3.78
N PRO A 548 -8.85 10.51 -3.16
CA PRO A 548 -7.81 9.54 -2.80
C PRO A 548 -8.26 8.40 -1.89
N GLY A 549 -9.31 8.62 -1.09
CA GLY A 549 -9.90 7.68 -0.15
C GLY A 549 -9.70 8.07 1.32
N TYR A 550 -9.86 7.08 2.19
CA TYR A 550 -9.65 7.18 3.63
C TYR A 550 -8.91 5.95 4.18
N ILE A 551 -8.37 6.08 5.39
CA ILE A 551 -7.86 4.97 6.20
C ILE A 551 -8.61 4.96 7.53
N GLU A 552 -9.17 3.81 7.89
CA GLU A 552 -9.85 3.60 9.17
C GLU A 552 -9.55 2.19 9.69
N LYS A 553 -9.18 2.06 10.97
CA LYS A 553 -8.89 0.76 11.60
C LYS A 553 -7.86 -0.09 10.80
N GLY A 554 -6.95 0.58 10.09
CA GLY A 554 -5.89 -0.03 9.27
C GLY A 554 -6.35 -0.46 7.88
N VAL A 555 -7.62 -0.25 7.54
CA VAL A 555 -8.20 -0.56 6.24
C VAL A 555 -8.13 0.68 5.36
N LYS A 556 -7.59 0.51 4.15
CA LYS A 556 -7.48 1.57 3.13
C LYS A 556 -8.61 1.41 2.13
N SER A 557 -9.44 2.43 1.96
CA SER A 557 -10.64 2.33 1.11
C SER A 557 -10.32 2.00 -0.36
N TRP A 558 -9.16 2.41 -0.86
CA TRP A 558 -8.71 2.14 -2.24
C TRP A 558 -8.12 0.74 -2.45
N GLU A 559 -7.93 -0.04 -1.37
CA GLU A 559 -7.53 -1.45 -1.46
C GLU A 559 -8.75 -2.38 -1.49
N GLU A 560 -9.92 -1.92 -1.02
CA GLU A 560 -11.19 -2.67 -1.07
C GLU A 560 -11.87 -2.60 -2.44
N GLU A 561 -11.58 -1.57 -3.24
CA GLU A 561 -12.19 -1.35 -4.56
C GLU A 561 -11.53 -2.18 -5.70
N LYS A 562 -10.59 -3.08 -5.38
CA LYS A 562 -9.94 -4.01 -6.33
C LYS A 562 -10.53 -5.39 -6.27
#